data_AF-A0A2C9L1H2-F1
#
_entry.id   AF-A0A2C9L1H2-F1
#
_cell.length_a   1.000
_cell.length_b   1.000
_cell.length_c   1.000
_cell.angle_alpha   90.00
_cell.angle_beta   90.00
_cell.angle_gamma   90.00
#
_symmetry.space_group_name_H-M   'P 1'
#
loop_
_entity.id
_entity.type
_entity.pdbx_description
1 polymer ?
#
loop_
_entity_poly.entity_id
_entity_poly.type
_entity_poly.pdbx_seq_one_letter_code
_entity_poly.pdbx_strand_id
1 'polypeptide(L)'
;MYDSMSALVQDLEPYTKYMGVGEFSDEFPASTDVAAPSSPLNFNITALGSSSLHLSWSPPAKFYKSVDGYIIKGWDHLGKIIEDVIDLTKKKDISGNGTSYTQHTLRNLATNARYNLCIAAVTGSIFSKVKYTGDFTEVKSVTLGSKSFLLILTASQLKLLQ
;
A
#
# COMPACT_ATOMS: atom_id res chain seq x y z
N MET A 1 -44.78 -24.89 -18.46
CA MET A 1 -44.13 -25.38 -19.69
C MET A 1 -43.46 -24.19 -20.32
N TYR A 2 -42.13 -24.23 -20.51
CA TYR A 2 -41.38 -23.17 -21.15
C TYR A 2 -41.68 -23.17 -22.65
N ASP A 3 -42.12 -22.04 -23.19
CA ASP A 3 -42.15 -21.85 -24.64
C ASP A 3 -40.85 -21.15 -25.06
N SER A 4 -40.07 -21.86 -25.86
CA SER A 4 -38.79 -21.43 -26.40
C SER A 4 -39.05 -20.51 -27.58
N MET A 5 -38.82 -19.20 -27.42
CA MET A 5 -38.89 -18.26 -28.53
C MET A 5 -37.50 -18.02 -29.11
N SER A 6 -37.18 -18.75 -30.18
CA SER A 6 -36.11 -18.40 -31.11
C SER A 6 -36.66 -17.48 -32.20
N ALA A 7 -36.17 -16.25 -32.28
CA ALA A 7 -36.49 -15.32 -33.38
C ALA A 7 -35.28 -15.25 -34.34
N LEU A 8 -35.52 -15.59 -35.61
CA LEU A 8 -34.55 -15.54 -36.69
C LEU A 8 -34.74 -14.21 -37.41
N VAL A 9 -33.78 -13.29 -37.29
CA VAL A 9 -33.84 -11.96 -37.92
C VAL A 9 -33.16 -12.05 -39.30
N GLN A 10 -33.96 -12.13 -40.36
CA GLN A 10 -33.51 -11.84 -41.73
C GLN A 10 -33.88 -10.40 -42.09
N ASP A 11 -33.04 -9.78 -42.93
CA ASP A 11 -33.07 -8.38 -43.40
C ASP A 11 -32.52 -7.31 -42.43
N LEU A 12 -31.24 -7.44 -42.04
CA LEU A 12 -30.49 -6.34 -41.43
C LEU A 12 -29.78 -5.50 -42.51
N GLU A 13 -30.03 -4.19 -42.53
CA GLU A 13 -29.28 -3.25 -43.37
C GLU A 13 -27.80 -3.18 -42.94
N PRO A 14 -26.83 -3.16 -43.87
CA PRO A 14 -25.42 -3.05 -43.53
C PRO A 14 -25.11 -1.70 -42.87
N TYR A 15 -24.27 -1.70 -41.84
CA TYR A 15 -23.81 -0.56 -41.02
C TYR A 15 -24.71 -0.02 -39.89
N THR A 16 -25.63 -0.82 -39.33
CA THR A 16 -26.37 -0.41 -38.12
C THR A 16 -26.02 -1.26 -36.90
N LYS A 17 -25.60 -0.61 -35.80
CA LYS A 17 -25.32 -1.23 -34.51
C LYS A 17 -26.61 -1.25 -33.66
N TYR A 18 -27.23 -2.42 -33.54
CA TYR A 18 -28.34 -2.65 -32.61
C TYR A 18 -27.81 -3.29 -31.32
N MET A 19 -27.95 -2.64 -30.16
CA MET A 19 -27.72 -3.28 -28.85
C MET A 19 -28.77 -2.83 -27.82
N GLY A 20 -29.28 -3.83 -27.09
CA GLY A 20 -30.57 -3.85 -26.41
C GLY A 20 -30.70 -3.00 -25.14
N VAL A 21 -31.96 -2.73 -24.83
CA VAL A 21 -32.40 -1.98 -23.65
C VAL A 21 -32.33 -2.94 -22.45
N GLY A 22 -31.21 -2.94 -21.74
CA GLY A 22 -31.16 -3.42 -20.36
C GLY A 22 -31.76 -2.35 -19.45
N GLU A 23 -32.46 -2.76 -18.39
CA GLU A 23 -33.02 -1.85 -17.40
C GLU A 23 -31.92 -0.90 -16.88
N PHE A 24 -32.15 0.41 -17.01
CA PHE A 24 -31.32 1.42 -16.39
C PHE A 24 -31.48 1.27 -14.88
N SER A 25 -30.50 0.64 -14.23
CA SER A 25 -30.36 0.75 -12.78
C SER A 25 -30.25 2.23 -12.42
N ASP A 26 -31.01 2.66 -11.42
CA ASP A 26 -31.02 4.03 -10.92
C ASP A 26 -29.61 4.61 -10.91
N GLU A 27 -29.46 5.74 -11.58
CA GLU A 27 -28.23 6.53 -11.54
C GLU A 27 -28.11 7.08 -10.13
N PHE A 28 -27.55 6.26 -9.23
CA PHE A 28 -27.06 6.76 -7.97
C PHE A 28 -26.02 7.81 -8.34
N PRO A 29 -26.11 9.05 -7.86
CA PRO A 29 -25.12 10.07 -8.18
C PRO A 29 -23.82 9.70 -7.46
N ALA A 30 -23.07 8.76 -8.03
CA ALA A 30 -21.67 8.53 -7.73
C ALA A 30 -20.91 9.60 -8.50
N SER A 31 -21.10 10.87 -8.11
CA SER A 31 -20.11 11.90 -8.37
C SER A 31 -18.92 11.56 -7.49
N THR A 32 -18.07 10.60 -7.91
CA THR A 32 -16.95 10.17 -7.07
C THR A 32 -15.88 11.24 -7.10
N ASP A 33 -15.95 12.14 -6.13
CA ASP A 33 -14.87 13.03 -5.68
C ASP A 33 -13.57 12.21 -5.52
N VAL A 34 -12.45 12.80 -5.97
CA VAL A 34 -11.06 12.30 -5.94
C VAL A 34 -10.85 10.77 -5.92
N ALA A 35 -10.29 10.22 -7.00
CA ALA A 35 -9.83 8.82 -7.00
C ALA A 35 -8.79 8.58 -5.88
N ALA A 36 -9.09 7.64 -4.99
CA ALA A 36 -8.17 7.18 -3.96
C ALA A 36 -6.86 6.70 -4.60
N PRO A 37 -5.70 6.87 -3.93
CA PRO A 37 -4.42 6.46 -4.49
C PRO A 37 -4.32 4.93 -4.58
N SER A 38 -3.48 4.42 -5.46
CA SER A 38 -3.08 3.01 -5.43
C SER A 38 -2.21 2.73 -4.20
N SER A 39 -1.92 1.46 -3.94
CA SER A 39 -0.96 1.10 -2.90
C SER A 39 0.44 1.66 -3.19
N PRO A 40 1.21 2.05 -2.15
CA PRO A 40 2.64 2.36 -2.29
C PRO A 40 3.43 1.21 -2.92
N LEU A 41 4.53 1.54 -3.61
CA LEU A 41 5.37 0.56 -4.27
C LEU A 41 6.59 0.22 -3.42
N ASN A 42 7.25 -0.91 -3.69
CA ASN A 42 8.54 -1.28 -3.08
C ASN A 42 8.57 -1.18 -1.54
N PHE A 43 7.45 -1.42 -0.86
CA PHE A 43 7.40 -1.38 0.59
C PHE A 43 8.40 -2.38 1.17
N ASN A 44 9.30 -1.94 2.03
CA ASN A 44 10.38 -2.74 2.61
C ASN A 44 10.54 -2.40 4.09
N ILE A 45 10.94 -3.41 4.86
CA ILE A 45 11.05 -3.34 6.30
C ILE A 45 12.41 -3.88 6.72
N THR A 46 13.17 -3.06 7.45
CA THR A 46 14.51 -3.41 7.93
C THR A 46 14.58 -3.24 9.44
N ALA A 47 15.02 -4.25 10.17
CA ALA A 47 15.24 -4.15 11.61
C ALA A 47 16.49 -3.31 11.91
N LEU A 48 16.33 -2.19 12.62
CA LEU A 48 17.46 -1.35 13.04
C LEU A 48 18.12 -1.85 14.33
N GLY A 49 17.35 -2.52 15.18
CA GLY A 49 17.79 -3.09 16.45
C GLY A 49 16.80 -4.13 16.96
N SER A 50 16.73 -4.32 18.27
CA SER A 50 15.79 -5.26 18.89
C SER A 50 14.38 -4.68 19.08
N SER A 51 14.21 -3.35 19.04
CA SER A 51 12.94 -2.66 19.35
C SER A 51 12.51 -1.60 18.32
N SER A 52 13.11 -1.61 17.12
CA SER A 52 12.83 -0.62 16.09
C SER A 52 12.91 -1.18 14.67
N LEU A 53 11.97 -0.75 13.83
CA LEU A 53 11.86 -1.09 12.42
C LEU A 53 11.96 0.17 11.56
N HIS A 54 12.83 0.13 10.56
CA HIS A 54 12.87 1.10 9.48
C HIS A 54 11.98 0.63 8.34
N LEU A 55 11.07 1.48 7.93
CA LEU A 55 10.16 1.28 6.83
C LEU A 55 10.59 2.18 5.67
N SER A 56 10.63 1.63 4.46
CA SER A 56 10.90 2.38 3.25
C SER A 56 9.96 1.94 2.14
N TRP A 57 9.50 2.86 1.32
CA TRP A 57 8.62 2.56 0.18
C TRP A 57 8.92 3.50 -0.98
N SER A 58 8.12 3.41 -2.03
CA SER A 58 8.06 4.35 -3.13
C SER A 58 6.61 4.85 -3.24
N PRO A 59 6.40 6.08 -3.76
CA PRO A 59 5.05 6.61 -3.93
C PRO A 59 4.17 5.68 -4.78
N PRO A 60 2.84 5.72 -4.59
CA PRO A 60 1.91 4.97 -5.42
C PRO A 60 2.00 5.40 -6.90
N ALA A 61 1.74 4.46 -7.82
CA ALA A 61 1.75 4.75 -9.26
C ALA A 61 0.58 5.65 -9.70
N LYS A 62 -0.54 5.57 -9.00
CA LYS A 62 -1.73 6.38 -9.25
C LYS A 62 -2.09 7.12 -7.98
N PHE A 63 -2.17 8.44 -8.03
CA PHE A 63 -2.68 9.28 -6.96
C PHE A 63 -3.24 10.55 -7.58
N TYR A 64 -4.24 11.12 -6.91
CA TYR A 64 -4.83 12.36 -7.37
C TYR A 64 -4.08 13.55 -6.79
N LYS A 65 -3.53 14.41 -7.65
CA LYS A 65 -2.80 15.66 -7.33
C LYS A 65 -1.54 15.47 -6.45
N SER A 66 -1.70 15.08 -5.20
CA SER A 66 -0.62 14.88 -4.23
C SER A 66 -0.96 13.77 -3.24
N VAL A 67 0.07 13.08 -2.75
CA VAL A 67 -0.05 12.20 -1.59
C VAL A 67 0.12 13.06 -0.34
N ASP A 68 -0.92 13.12 0.48
CA ASP A 68 -1.00 13.97 1.66
C ASP A 68 -0.62 13.22 2.95
N GLY A 69 -0.53 11.88 2.87
CA GLY A 69 -0.14 11.06 4.00
C GLY A 69 0.04 9.59 3.67
N TYR A 70 0.46 8.83 4.68
CA TYR A 70 0.48 7.37 4.66
C TYR A 70 -0.07 6.82 5.96
N ILE A 71 -0.72 5.66 5.88
CA ILE A 71 -1.21 4.92 7.05
C ILE A 71 -0.51 3.57 7.05
N ILE A 72 0.16 3.25 8.16
CA ILE A 72 0.78 1.96 8.40
C ILE A 72 -0.15 1.18 9.31
N LYS A 73 -0.47 -0.06 8.93
CA LYS A 73 -1.27 -0.98 9.74
C LYS A 73 -0.57 -2.32 9.87
N GLY A 74 -0.92 -3.04 10.92
CA GLY A 74 -0.37 -4.37 11.12
C GLY A 74 -0.67 -4.96 12.49
N TRP A 75 0.00 -6.08 12.76
CA TRP A 75 -0.09 -6.77 14.03
C TRP A 75 1.21 -7.50 14.36
N ASP A 76 1.46 -7.74 15.64
CA ASP A 76 2.53 -8.62 16.09
C ASP A 76 2.07 -10.09 16.23
N HIS A 77 2.99 -10.97 16.64
CA HIS A 77 2.71 -12.40 16.86
C HIS A 77 1.68 -12.69 17.96
N LEU A 78 1.36 -11.72 18.82
CA LEU A 78 0.33 -11.82 19.86
C LEU A 78 -0.99 -11.20 19.40
N GLY A 79 -1.06 -10.69 18.17
CA GLY A 79 -2.23 -10.00 17.63
C GLY A 79 -2.37 -8.56 18.12
N LYS A 80 -1.34 -7.97 18.74
CA LYS A 80 -1.36 -6.56 19.13
C LYS A 80 -1.38 -5.70 17.87
N ILE A 81 -2.40 -4.86 17.74
CA ILE A 81 -2.56 -3.96 16.59
C ILE A 81 -1.49 -2.87 16.61
N ILE A 82 -0.98 -2.57 15.41
CA ILE A 82 -0.05 -1.48 15.13
C ILE A 82 -0.74 -0.59 14.11
N GLU A 83 -0.86 0.68 14.46
CA GLU A 83 -1.38 1.71 13.57
C GLU A 83 -0.54 2.97 13.76
N ASP A 84 -0.06 3.52 12.65
CA ASP A 84 0.67 4.79 12.64
C ASP A 84 0.29 5.62 11.42
N VAL A 85 0.21 6.93 11.60
CA VAL A 85 -0.28 7.87 10.59
C VAL A 85 0.78 8.93 10.32
N ILE A 86 1.23 8.96 9.09
CA ILE A 86 2.21 9.92 8.59
C ILE A 86 1.44 11.03 7.88
N ASP A 87 1.34 12.19 8.50
CA ASP A 87 0.71 13.37 7.89
C ASP A 87 1.76 14.24 7.19
N LEU A 88 1.76 14.25 5.86
CA LEU A 88 2.70 15.03 5.06
C LEU A 88 2.31 16.51 4.98
N THR A 89 1.02 16.83 5.15
CA THR A 89 0.54 18.23 5.13
C THR A 89 1.13 19.06 6.27
N LYS A 90 1.49 18.41 7.37
CA LYS A 90 2.13 19.03 8.55
C LYS A 90 3.63 19.24 8.39
N LYS A 91 4.29 18.59 7.42
CA LYS A 91 5.75 18.64 7.22
C LYS A 91 6.19 19.81 6.32
N LYS A 92 5.46 20.93 6.31
CA LYS A 92 5.62 22.01 5.31
C LYS A 92 6.94 22.78 5.42
N ASP A 93 7.69 22.67 6.51
CA ASP A 93 8.95 23.38 6.68
C ASP A 93 10.08 22.40 6.98
N ILE A 94 10.84 21.99 5.95
CA ILE A 94 12.30 21.86 5.91
C ILE A 94 12.67 21.66 4.43
N SER A 95 13.06 22.77 3.78
CA SER A 95 14.14 22.86 2.80
C SER A 95 14.34 21.69 1.82
N GLY A 96 13.91 21.88 0.57
CA GLY A 96 14.85 22.05 -0.56
C GLY A 96 15.80 20.93 -0.97
N ASN A 97 15.83 19.77 -0.30
CA ASN A 97 16.62 18.61 -0.71
C ASN A 97 16.07 17.31 -0.07
N GLY A 98 15.04 16.73 -0.70
CA GLY A 98 14.88 15.27 -0.84
C GLY A 98 14.94 14.36 0.40
N THR A 99 14.61 14.78 1.62
CA THR A 99 14.54 13.86 2.77
C THR A 99 13.18 13.17 2.88
N SER A 100 13.08 12.06 2.14
CA SER A 100 12.30 10.83 2.37
C SER A 100 10.89 10.95 2.97
N TYR A 101 9.92 11.45 2.20
CA TYR A 101 8.48 11.15 2.44
C TYR A 101 8.12 9.66 2.26
N THR A 102 9.12 8.86 1.91
CA THR A 102 9.05 7.45 1.58
C THR A 102 9.70 6.57 2.63
N GLN A 103 9.99 7.12 3.82
CA GLN A 103 10.58 6.37 4.92
C GLN A 103 9.94 6.75 6.26
N HIS A 104 9.90 5.79 7.18
CA HIS A 104 9.43 5.99 8.56
C HIS A 104 10.09 5.01 9.51
N THR A 105 10.13 5.33 10.79
CA THR A 105 10.72 4.44 11.80
C THR A 105 9.72 4.19 12.91
N LEU A 106 9.30 2.92 13.02
CA LEU A 106 8.53 2.46 14.17
C LEU A 106 9.50 2.18 15.33
N ARG A 107 9.17 2.68 16.52
CA ARG A 107 9.98 2.58 17.73
C ARG A 107 9.17 1.95 18.85
N ASN A 108 9.85 1.57 19.93
CA ASN A 108 9.24 0.97 21.13
C ASN A 108 8.45 -0.31 20.83
N LEU A 109 8.97 -1.11 19.88
CA LEU A 109 8.43 -2.42 19.55
C LEU A 109 8.96 -3.48 20.52
N ALA A 110 8.16 -4.53 20.75
CA ALA A 110 8.57 -5.68 21.53
C ALA A 110 9.72 -6.42 20.82
N THR A 111 10.71 -6.84 21.60
CA THR A 111 11.85 -7.58 21.08
C THR A 111 11.50 -9.06 20.92
N ASN A 112 12.24 -9.79 20.08
CA ASN A 112 12.02 -11.21 19.80
C ASN A 112 10.61 -11.54 19.28
N ALA A 113 10.01 -10.59 18.55
CA ALA A 113 8.64 -10.64 18.07
C ALA A 113 8.59 -10.54 16.53
N ARG A 114 7.67 -11.29 15.92
CA ARG A 114 7.33 -11.14 14.50
C ARG A 114 6.26 -10.07 14.34
N TYR A 115 6.45 -9.23 13.33
CA TYR A 115 5.59 -8.13 12.94
C TYR A 115 5.10 -8.35 11.52
N ASN A 116 3.82 -8.09 11.27
CA ASN A 116 3.17 -8.13 9.96
C ASN A 116 2.64 -6.74 9.67
N LEU A 117 3.18 -6.06 8.66
CA LEU A 117 2.88 -4.66 8.37
C LEU A 117 2.45 -4.49 6.90
N CYS A 118 1.52 -3.58 6.66
CA CYS A 118 1.17 -3.06 5.35
C CYS A 118 1.05 -1.53 5.43
N ILE A 119 1.09 -0.87 4.27
CA ILE A 119 1.01 0.59 4.17
C ILE A 119 0.02 1.00 3.08
N ALA A 120 -0.74 2.06 3.32
CA ALA A 120 -1.61 2.70 2.34
C ALA A 120 -1.25 4.18 2.18
N ALA A 121 -1.44 4.72 0.98
CA ALA A 121 -1.33 6.15 0.73
C ALA A 121 -2.65 6.87 1.04
N VAL A 122 -2.58 8.15 1.39
CA VAL A 122 -3.73 9.00 1.68
C VAL A 122 -3.67 10.26 0.83
N THR A 123 -4.78 10.64 0.23
CA THR A 123 -4.94 11.89 -0.53
C THR A 123 -6.13 12.67 0.02
N GLY A 124 -5.97 13.97 0.24
CA GLY A 124 -7.05 14.87 0.63
C GLY A 124 -7.89 15.31 -0.56
N SER A 125 -9.18 15.53 -0.32
CA SER A 125 -10.05 16.21 -1.28
C SER A 125 -9.61 17.65 -1.47
N ILE A 126 -9.76 18.17 -2.70
CA ILE A 126 -9.53 19.59 -2.99
C ILE A 126 -10.70 20.45 -2.53
N PHE A 127 -11.91 19.88 -2.50
CA PHE A 127 -13.16 20.60 -2.26
C PHE A 127 -13.70 20.42 -0.85
N SER A 128 -13.13 19.49 -0.07
CA SER A 128 -13.55 19.21 1.30
C SER A 128 -12.35 18.82 2.17
N LYS A 129 -12.55 18.79 3.50
CA LYS A 129 -11.53 18.27 4.45
C LYS A 129 -11.48 16.73 4.49
N VAL A 130 -12.16 16.04 3.56
CA VAL A 130 -12.20 14.58 3.51
C VAL A 130 -10.84 14.04 3.06
N LYS A 131 -10.39 12.96 3.71
CA LYS A 131 -9.19 12.22 3.32
C LYS A 131 -9.60 10.88 2.75
N TYR A 132 -9.07 10.54 1.58
CA TYR A 132 -9.28 9.26 0.91
C TYR A 132 -8.05 8.38 1.14
N THR A 133 -8.28 7.19 1.72
CA THR A 133 -7.25 6.18 1.91
C THR A 133 -7.28 5.23 0.73
N GLY A 134 -6.12 5.01 0.12
CA GLY A 134 -5.94 4.06 -0.97
C GLY A 134 -5.86 2.62 -0.53
N ASP A 135 -5.54 1.75 -1.48
CA ASP A 135 -5.30 0.34 -1.21
C ASP A 135 -4.05 0.15 -0.34
N PHE A 136 -4.10 -0.86 0.54
CA PHE A 136 -2.94 -1.30 1.30
C PHE A 136 -2.03 -2.15 0.41
N THR A 137 -0.72 -2.07 0.65
CA THR A 137 0.23 -3.02 0.09
C THR A 137 -0.06 -4.44 0.58
N GLU A 138 0.53 -5.43 -0.09
CA GLU A 138 0.69 -6.75 0.49
C GLU A 138 1.35 -6.65 1.88
N VAL A 139 0.93 -7.54 2.78
CA VAL A 139 1.48 -7.64 4.13
C VAL A 139 2.90 -8.18 4.06
N LYS A 140 3.85 -7.43 4.63
CA LYS A 140 5.23 -7.88 4.80
C LYS A 140 5.51 -8.24 6.25
N SER A 141 6.13 -9.40 6.44
CA SER A 141 6.56 -9.87 7.74
C SER A 141 8.04 -9.56 8.01
N VAL A 142 8.36 -9.21 9.25
CA VAL A 142 9.74 -9.08 9.75
C VAL A 142 9.81 -9.57 11.19
N THR A 143 10.95 -10.11 11.60
CA THR A 143 11.17 -10.52 13.00
C THR A 143 12.22 -9.62 13.62
N LEU A 144 11.87 -8.99 14.75
CA LEU A 144 12.83 -8.28 15.58
C LEU A 144 13.56 -9.31 16.43
N GLY A 145 14.79 -9.68 16.07
CA GLY A 145 15.64 -10.51 16.93
C GLY A 145 16.52 -9.66 17.84
N SER A 146 16.95 -10.25 18.96
CA SER A 146 18.29 -9.96 19.48
C SER A 146 19.26 -10.01 18.31
N LYS A 147 19.97 -8.92 18.00
CA LYS A 147 21.08 -8.97 17.05
C LYS A 147 22.14 -9.89 17.65
N SER A 148 22.04 -11.19 17.42
CA SER A 148 23.20 -12.06 17.41
C SER A 148 24.01 -11.56 16.22
N PHE A 149 25.01 -10.72 16.50
CA PHE A 149 26.13 -10.54 15.59
C PHE A 149 26.69 -11.94 15.35
N LEU A 150 26.25 -12.60 14.28
CA LEU A 150 27.00 -13.69 13.69
C LEU A 150 28.34 -13.05 13.31
N LEU A 151 29.32 -13.22 14.19
CA LEU A 151 30.73 -13.13 13.85
C LEU A 151 30.88 -13.89 12.54
N ILE A 152 31.11 -13.16 11.46
CA ILE A 152 31.60 -13.75 10.22
C ILE A 152 33.02 -14.21 10.57
N LEU A 153 33.15 -15.42 11.11
CA LEU A 153 34.42 -16.13 11.11
C LEU A 153 34.71 -16.42 9.64
N THR A 154 35.42 -15.51 8.97
CA THR A 154 36.06 -15.83 7.70
C THR A 154 37.10 -16.91 7.98
N ALA A 155 36.74 -18.17 7.76
CA ALA A 155 37.68 -19.27 7.70
C ALA A 155 38.49 -19.15 6.40
N SER A 156 39.65 -18.51 6.46
CA SER A 156 40.69 -18.47 5.42
C SER A 156 41.93 -17.87 6.11
N GLN A 157 43.02 -18.56 6.45
CA GLN A 157 43.69 -19.71 5.85
C GLN A 157 44.37 -20.54 6.94
N LEU A 158 44.15 -21.85 6.95
CA LEU A 158 45.04 -22.83 7.56
C LEU A 158 45.78 -23.55 6.42
N LYS A 159 46.96 -23.04 6.06
CA LYS A 159 48.06 -23.61 5.23
C LYS A 159 48.98 -22.42 4.91
N LEU A 160 50.27 -22.35 5.20
CA LEU A 160 51.27 -23.38 5.44
C LEU A 160 52.22 -22.97 6.57
N LEU A 161 52.50 -23.91 7.46
CA LEU A 161 53.79 -24.08 8.10
C LEU A 161 54.40 -25.31 7.42
N GLN A 162 55.32 -25.06 6.48
CA GLN A 162 56.46 -25.89 6.08
C GLN A 162 57.21 -25.17 4.94
#